data_AF-A0A6A6X965-F1
#
_entry.id   AF-A0A6A6X965-F1
#
_cell.length_a   1.000
_cell.length_b   1.000
_cell.length_c   1.000
_cell.angle_alpha   90.00
_cell.angle_beta   90.00
_cell.angle_gamma   90.00
#
_symmetry.space_group_name_H-M   'P 1'
#
loop_
_entity.id
_entity.type
_entity.pdbx_description
1 polymer ?
#
loop_
_entity_poly.entity_id
_entity_poly.type
_entity_poly.pdbx_seq_one_letter_code
_entity_poly.pdbx_strand_id
1 'polypeptide(L)'
;MTLQGTVVDRKRQFLQSQKQILKRGIPATRELVTIANQGGISSRVLTDALRKVNRDLSRHARLVHSRQMTEHVVEQIDVLYWEAGAADIEADADTAIDVGGEDKSTLYQSDDLTLDKNISKLPATWDTSADILPASDDEVIDQDAYIHAVARLQGLSARRLTLEQKLNTYRTLLSLLEPYRKPKENIQPNLVGRDGPLVSELMKTRTLAIRVTGRVVEKFGEVEVPEIAQHEDMEMAEDNEKAKLEQIMASW
;
A
#
# COMPACT_ATOMS: atom_id res chain seq x y z
N MET A 1 19.41 -19.12 -10.06
CA MET A 1 18.28 -18.30 -9.57
C MET A 1 18.17 -17.06 -10.43
N THR A 2 17.37 -17.13 -11.49
CA THR A 2 17.07 -15.95 -12.32
C THR A 2 16.13 -15.07 -11.53
N LEU A 3 16.59 -13.88 -11.16
CA LEU A 3 15.73 -12.82 -10.60
C LEU A 3 14.58 -12.61 -11.59
N GLN A 4 13.39 -13.08 -11.24
CA GLN A 4 12.20 -12.81 -12.03
C GLN A 4 11.96 -11.30 -11.91
N GLY A 5 12.40 -10.55 -12.92
CA GLY A 5 12.16 -9.11 -13.00
C GLY A 5 10.67 -8.82 -12.96
N THR A 6 10.33 -7.60 -12.54
CA THR A 6 8.94 -7.13 -12.51
C THR A 6 8.28 -7.30 -13.88
N VAL A 7 6.95 -7.37 -13.93
CA VAL A 7 6.21 -7.51 -15.21
C VAL A 7 6.58 -6.37 -16.17
N VAL A 8 6.77 -5.16 -15.65
CA VAL A 8 7.27 -3.98 -16.38
C VAL A 8 8.67 -4.24 -16.96
N ASP A 9 9.57 -4.83 -16.18
CA ASP A 9 10.92 -5.18 -16.66
C ASP A 9 10.88 -6.23 -17.79
N ARG A 10 9.97 -7.21 -17.70
CA ARG A 10 9.77 -8.21 -18.77
C ARG A 10 9.22 -7.57 -20.04
N LYS A 11 8.19 -6.73 -19.93
CA LYS A 11 7.63 -5.96 -21.06
C LYS A 11 8.70 -5.07 -21.70
N ARG A 12 9.50 -4.39 -20.88
CA ARG A 12 10.64 -3.59 -21.34
C ARG A 12 11.69 -4.44 -22.06
N GLN A 13 12.07 -5.59 -21.51
CA GLN A 13 13.04 -6.48 -22.12
C GLN A 13 12.55 -7.03 -23.46
N PHE A 14 11.26 -7.38 -23.56
CA PHE A 14 10.62 -7.78 -24.81
C PHE A 14 10.66 -6.65 -25.84
N LEU A 15 10.24 -5.43 -25.49
CA LEU A 15 10.31 -4.30 -26.44
C LEU A 15 11.74 -3.97 -26.85
N GLN A 16 12.71 -4.13 -25.95
CA GLN A 16 14.13 -3.96 -26.26
C GLN A 16 14.64 -5.03 -27.25
N SER A 17 14.23 -6.30 -27.09
CA SER A 17 14.61 -7.36 -28.02
C SER A 17 13.97 -7.15 -29.40
N GLN A 18 12.69 -6.79 -29.45
CA GLN A 18 12.00 -6.46 -30.71
C GLN A 18 12.62 -5.25 -31.40
N LYS A 19 12.97 -4.21 -30.64
CA LYS A 19 13.70 -3.05 -31.16
C LYS A 19 15.06 -3.44 -31.73
N GLN A 20 15.76 -4.39 -31.13
CA GLN A 20 17.04 -4.86 -31.64
C GLN A 20 16.89 -5.65 -32.95
N ILE A 21 15.79 -6.39 -33.10
CA ILE A 21 15.43 -7.07 -34.35
C ILE A 21 15.10 -6.04 -35.44
N LEU A 22 14.28 -5.03 -35.14
CA LEU A 22 13.91 -3.97 -36.09
C LEU A 22 15.09 -3.06 -36.48
N LYS A 23 16.07 -2.91 -35.59
CA LYS A 23 17.32 -2.18 -35.86
C LYS A 23 18.33 -2.99 -36.66
N ARG A 24 18.12 -4.29 -36.84
CA ARG A 24 19.05 -5.12 -37.60
C ARG A 24 19.07 -4.62 -39.04
N GLY A 25 20.25 -4.20 -39.50
CA GLY A 25 20.43 -3.73 -40.87
C GLY A 25 20.07 -4.82 -41.88
N ILE A 26 19.53 -4.40 -43.03
CA ILE A 26 19.19 -5.28 -44.14
C ILE A 26 20.51 -5.73 -44.79
N PRO A 27 20.83 -7.03 -44.79
CA PRO A 27 22.00 -7.53 -45.50
C PRO A 27 21.75 -7.54 -47.02
N ALA A 28 22.82 -7.53 -47.81
CA ALA A 28 22.70 -7.75 -49.24
C ALA A 28 22.31 -9.21 -49.52
N THR A 29 21.01 -9.49 -49.61
CA THR A 29 20.50 -10.82 -49.98
C THR A 29 20.97 -11.19 -51.38
N ARG A 30 21.28 -12.48 -51.61
CA ARG A 30 21.74 -12.98 -52.91
C ARG A 30 20.77 -12.64 -54.06
N GLU A 31 19.47 -12.66 -53.77
CA GLU A 31 18.40 -12.28 -54.69
C GLU A 31 18.47 -10.80 -55.13
N LEU A 32 18.77 -9.90 -54.19
CA LEU A 32 18.93 -8.48 -54.49
C LEU A 32 20.14 -8.23 -55.39
N VAL A 33 21.22 -8.99 -55.18
CA VAL A 33 22.41 -8.92 -56.05
C VAL A 33 22.10 -9.44 -57.45
N THR A 34 21.33 -10.52 -57.58
CA THR A 34 20.92 -11.04 -58.90
C THR A 34 20.01 -10.07 -59.65
N ILE A 35 19.05 -9.45 -58.97
CA ILE A 35 18.13 -8.46 -59.56
C ILE A 35 18.90 -7.20 -59.97
N ALA A 36 19.82 -6.72 -59.13
CA ALA A 36 20.65 -5.55 -59.45
C ALA A 36 21.53 -5.80 -60.68
N ASN A 37 22.14 -6.99 -60.79
CA ASN A 37 22.95 -7.36 -61.94
C ASN A 37 22.11 -7.49 -63.22
N GLN A 38 20.88 -8.02 -63.13
CA GLN A 38 19.93 -8.07 -64.26
C GLN A 38 19.50 -6.65 -64.70
N GLY A 39 19.42 -5.70 -63.77
CA GLY A 39 19.13 -4.30 -64.04
C GLY A 39 20.35 -3.45 -64.44
N GLY A 40 21.54 -4.04 -64.61
CA GLY A 40 22.77 -3.32 -64.97
C GLY A 40 23.37 -2.45 -63.84
N ILE A 41 22.92 -2.62 -62.60
CA ILE A 41 23.41 -1.87 -61.45
C ILE A 41 24.65 -2.56 -60.88
N SER A 42 25.76 -1.83 -60.77
CA SER A 42 26.98 -2.38 -60.19
C SER A 42 26.82 -2.72 -58.69
N SER A 43 27.46 -3.82 -58.26
CA SER A 43 27.48 -4.26 -56.86
C SER A 43 27.95 -3.15 -55.89
N ARG A 44 28.84 -2.25 -56.33
CA ARG A 44 29.31 -1.11 -55.52
C ARG A 44 28.19 -0.11 -55.21
N VAL A 45 27.43 0.29 -56.23
CA VAL A 45 26.28 1.20 -56.07
C VAL A 45 25.20 0.57 -55.17
N LEU A 46 24.96 -0.73 -55.33
CA LEU A 46 24.06 -1.48 -54.45
C LEU A 46 24.53 -1.45 -52.99
N THR A 47 25.82 -1.71 -52.74
CA THR A 47 26.36 -1.67 -51.36
C THR A 47 26.28 -0.29 -50.73
N ASP A 48 26.49 0.78 -51.51
CA ASP A 48 26.38 2.15 -51.00
C ASP A 48 24.93 2.57 -50.75
N ALA A 49 24.00 2.16 -51.60
CA ALA A 49 22.57 2.33 -51.36
C ALA A 49 22.13 1.58 -50.09
N LEU A 50 22.55 0.33 -49.91
CA LEU A 50 22.26 -0.45 -48.69
C LEU A 50 22.86 0.18 -47.43
N ARG A 51 24.08 0.72 -47.51
CA ARG A 51 24.68 1.48 -46.40
C ARG A 51 23.88 2.73 -46.05
N LYS A 52 23.37 3.45 -47.05
CA LYS A 52 22.54 4.65 -46.84
C LYS A 52 21.20 4.27 -46.19
N VAL A 53 20.53 3.24 -46.70
CA VAL A 53 19.27 2.72 -46.13
C VAL A 53 19.48 2.25 -44.69
N ASN A 54 20.54 1.49 -44.41
CA ASN A 54 20.83 1.04 -43.04
C ASN A 54 21.15 2.19 -42.08
N ARG A 55 21.75 3.28 -42.58
CA ARG A 55 21.99 4.50 -41.80
C ARG A 55 20.69 5.23 -41.49
N ASP A 56 19.82 5.37 -42.48
CA ASP A 56 18.51 6.02 -42.32
C ASP A 56 17.59 5.20 -41.40
N LEU A 57 17.59 3.87 -41.53
CA LEU A 57 16.90 2.94 -40.62
C LEU A 57 17.41 3.09 -39.18
N SER A 58 18.71 3.15 -38.98
CA SER A 58 19.32 3.36 -37.65
C SER A 58 18.94 4.71 -37.05
N ARG A 59 18.87 5.76 -37.88
CA ARG A 59 18.43 7.11 -37.47
C ARG A 59 16.95 7.10 -37.06
N HIS A 60 16.08 6.51 -37.88
CA HIS A 60 14.65 6.40 -37.61
C HIS A 60 14.40 5.61 -36.31
N ALA A 61 15.05 4.45 -36.16
CA ALA A 61 14.89 3.61 -34.98
C ALA A 61 15.49 4.22 -33.70
N ARG A 62 16.33 5.25 -33.79
CA ARG A 62 16.78 6.04 -32.63
C ARG A 62 15.80 7.15 -32.28
N LEU A 63 15.16 7.77 -33.27
CA LEU A 63 14.19 8.84 -33.08
C LEU A 63 12.84 8.32 -32.58
N VAL A 64 12.27 7.30 -33.24
CA VAL A 64 10.93 6.76 -32.93
C VAL A 64 10.96 5.91 -31.67
N HIS A 65 11.96 5.04 -31.54
CA HIS A 65 12.11 4.20 -30.36
C HIS A 65 13.12 4.84 -29.39
N SER A 66 12.80 6.02 -28.88
CA SER A 66 13.54 6.60 -27.75
C SER A 66 13.30 5.76 -26.48
N ARG A 67 14.17 5.90 -25.47
CA ARG A 67 13.97 5.19 -24.20
C ARG A 67 12.66 5.60 -23.52
N GLN A 68 12.40 6.90 -23.49
CA GLN A 68 11.17 7.48 -22.92
C GLN A 68 9.93 6.98 -23.64
N MET A 69 9.96 6.87 -24.98
CA MET A 69 8.82 6.34 -25.73
C MET A 69 8.59 4.86 -25.42
N THR A 70 9.66 4.08 -25.25
CA THR A 70 9.51 2.66 -24.85
C THR A 70 8.90 2.55 -23.46
N GLU A 71 9.34 3.37 -22.50
CA GLU A 71 8.77 3.40 -21.14
C GLU A 71 7.28 3.81 -21.18
N HIS A 72 6.92 4.82 -21.98
CA HIS A 72 5.53 5.25 -22.14
C HIS A 72 4.64 4.20 -22.82
N VAL A 73 5.14 3.50 -23.85
CA VAL A 73 4.38 2.41 -24.49
C VAL A 73 4.17 1.24 -23.53
N VAL A 74 5.14 0.92 -22.67
CA VAL A 74 4.94 -0.11 -21.63
C VAL A 74 3.82 0.30 -20.69
N GLU A 75 3.83 1.55 -20.22
CA GLU A 75 2.78 2.09 -19.35
C GLU A 75 1.40 2.06 -20.03
N GLN A 76 1.31 2.47 -21.31
CA GLN A 76 0.05 2.37 -22.07
C GLN A 76 -0.44 0.94 -22.24
N ILE A 77 0.46 -0.01 -22.51
CA ILE A 77 0.11 -1.44 -22.59
C ILE A 77 -0.34 -1.95 -21.22
N ASP A 78 0.26 -1.47 -20.13
CA ASP A 78 -0.20 -1.79 -18.78
C ASP A 78 -1.62 -1.27 -18.58
N VAL A 79 -1.89 0.01 -18.85
CA VAL A 79 -3.23 0.63 -18.74
C VAL A 79 -4.26 -0.12 -19.60
N LEU A 80 -3.95 -0.39 -20.87
CA LEU A 80 -4.86 -1.12 -21.77
C LEU A 80 -5.07 -2.57 -21.33
N TYR A 81 -4.06 -3.23 -20.76
CA TYR A 81 -4.23 -4.57 -20.21
C TYR A 81 -5.18 -4.54 -19.00
N TRP A 82 -5.08 -3.52 -18.16
CA TRP A 82 -6.02 -3.32 -17.06
C TRP A 82 -7.44 -3.03 -17.55
N GLU A 83 -7.60 -2.14 -18.55
CA GLU A 83 -8.90 -1.81 -19.15
C GLU A 83 -9.53 -3.00 -19.88
N ALA A 84 -8.75 -3.75 -20.66
CA ALA A 84 -9.24 -4.93 -21.38
C ALA A 84 -9.57 -6.09 -20.43
N GLY A 85 -8.76 -6.29 -19.39
CA GLY A 85 -9.06 -7.25 -18.33
C GLY A 85 -10.34 -6.87 -17.55
N ALA A 86 -10.60 -5.58 -17.34
CA ALA A 86 -11.85 -5.12 -16.75
C ALA A 86 -13.06 -5.36 -17.69
N ALA A 87 -12.90 -5.16 -19.00
CA ALA A 87 -13.97 -5.32 -19.99
C ALA A 87 -14.37 -6.78 -20.25
N ASP A 88 -13.43 -7.72 -20.27
CA ASP A 88 -13.76 -9.17 -20.36
C ASP A 88 -14.52 -9.64 -19.12
N ILE A 89 -14.24 -9.06 -17.95
CA ILE A 89 -14.97 -9.33 -16.71
C ILE A 89 -16.39 -8.74 -16.77
N GLU A 90 -16.59 -7.57 -17.36
CA GLU A 90 -17.94 -7.00 -17.56
C GLU A 90 -18.81 -7.87 -18.50
N ALA A 91 -18.22 -8.50 -19.52
CA ALA A 91 -18.94 -9.40 -20.42
C ALA A 91 -19.34 -10.73 -19.75
N ASP A 92 -18.51 -11.26 -18.82
CA ASP A 92 -18.88 -12.42 -17.98
C ASP A 92 -19.81 -12.02 -16.81
N ALA A 93 -19.78 -10.76 -16.37
CA ALA A 93 -20.60 -10.24 -15.27
C ALA A 93 -22.09 -10.09 -15.61
N ASP A 94 -22.49 -10.07 -16.89
CA ASP A 94 -23.90 -10.12 -17.28
C ASP A 94 -24.61 -11.45 -16.89
N THR A 95 -23.85 -12.45 -16.42
CA THR A 95 -24.40 -13.68 -15.82
C THR A 95 -24.27 -13.78 -14.29
N ALA A 96 -23.60 -12.82 -13.63
CA ALA A 96 -23.36 -12.82 -12.19
C ALA A 96 -23.85 -11.51 -11.54
N ILE A 97 -25.06 -11.60 -11.00
CA ILE A 97 -25.79 -10.63 -10.17
C ILE A 97 -24.86 -9.72 -9.33
N ASP A 98 -24.99 -8.40 -9.57
CA ASP A 98 -24.89 -7.28 -8.62
C ASP A 98 -23.85 -7.40 -7.48
N VAL A 99 -22.61 -7.01 -7.75
CA VAL A 99 -21.73 -6.43 -6.73
C VAL A 99 -21.00 -5.21 -7.30
N GLY A 100 -21.71 -4.09 -7.36
CA GLY A 100 -21.08 -2.78 -7.38
C GLY A 100 -20.35 -2.53 -6.07
N GLY A 101 -19.02 -2.68 -6.06
CA GLY A 101 -18.19 -2.27 -4.93
C GLY A 101 -16.81 -2.90 -4.92
N GLU A 102 -15.81 -2.15 -5.41
CA GLU A 102 -14.36 -2.32 -5.20
C GLU A 102 -13.85 -3.77 -5.16
N ASP A 103 -13.30 -4.28 -6.27
CA ASP A 103 -12.13 -5.18 -6.39
C ASP A 103 -11.69 -5.97 -5.13
N LYS A 104 -12.61 -6.68 -4.48
CA LYS A 104 -12.34 -7.32 -3.18
C LYS A 104 -11.89 -8.77 -3.30
N SER A 105 -12.12 -9.44 -4.43
CA SER A 105 -11.85 -10.88 -4.56
C SER A 105 -10.84 -11.25 -5.65
N THR A 106 -10.41 -10.31 -6.49
CA THR A 106 -9.41 -10.60 -7.53
C THR A 106 -8.00 -10.43 -6.97
N LEU A 107 -7.19 -11.46 -7.16
CA LEU A 107 -5.76 -11.48 -6.87
C LEU A 107 -4.99 -11.49 -8.18
N TYR A 108 -4.05 -10.56 -8.32
CA TYR A 108 -3.16 -10.52 -9.46
C TYR A 108 -1.84 -11.23 -9.14
N GLN A 109 -1.18 -11.81 -10.14
CA GLN A 109 0.13 -12.46 -9.97
C GLN A 109 1.20 -11.51 -9.38
N SER A 110 0.99 -10.21 -9.50
CA SER A 110 1.85 -9.16 -8.95
C SER A 110 1.53 -8.75 -7.51
N ASP A 111 0.45 -9.24 -6.93
CA ASP A 111 0.02 -8.82 -5.60
C ASP A 111 0.98 -9.33 -4.53
N ASP A 112 1.43 -8.42 -3.68
CA ASP A 112 2.34 -8.76 -2.60
C ASP A 112 1.59 -9.53 -1.50
N LEU A 113 1.84 -10.84 -1.44
CA LEU A 113 1.27 -11.74 -0.45
C LEU A 113 1.85 -11.55 0.97
N THR A 114 2.71 -10.56 1.18
CA THR A 114 3.05 -10.12 2.54
C THR A 114 1.94 -9.25 3.14
N LEU A 115 1.08 -8.61 2.34
CA LEU A 115 0.04 -7.72 2.85
C LEU A 115 -1.20 -8.50 3.28
N ASP A 116 -1.69 -8.22 4.50
CA ASP A 116 -2.85 -8.92 5.09
C ASP A 116 -4.12 -8.79 4.22
N LYS A 117 -4.27 -7.64 3.57
CA LYS A 117 -5.35 -7.38 2.61
C LYS A 117 -5.36 -8.39 1.48
N ASN A 118 -4.20 -8.72 0.91
CA ASN A 118 -4.10 -9.65 -0.21
C ASN A 118 -4.25 -11.10 0.26
N ILE A 119 -3.71 -11.41 1.44
CA ILE A 119 -3.88 -12.72 2.08
C ILE A 119 -5.37 -13.05 2.29
N SER A 120 -6.17 -12.07 2.68
CA SER A 120 -7.62 -12.26 2.90
C SER A 120 -8.43 -12.55 1.63
N LYS A 121 -7.87 -12.22 0.44
CA LYS A 121 -8.51 -12.50 -0.85
C LYS A 121 -8.23 -13.91 -1.36
N LEU A 122 -7.33 -14.67 -0.72
CA LEU A 122 -6.97 -16.01 -1.16
C LEU A 122 -8.17 -16.97 -0.98
N PRO A 123 -8.53 -17.75 -2.01
CA PRO A 123 -9.61 -18.73 -1.89
C PRO A 123 -9.20 -19.88 -0.98
N ALA A 124 -10.18 -20.48 -0.31
CA ALA A 124 -9.95 -21.62 0.59
C ALA A 124 -9.52 -22.89 -0.18
N THR A 125 -9.96 -23.04 -1.43
CA THR A 125 -9.62 -24.14 -2.33
C THR A 125 -9.08 -23.61 -3.65
N TRP A 126 -8.17 -24.34 -4.29
CA TRP A 126 -7.63 -23.99 -5.61
C TRP A 126 -8.35 -24.84 -6.66
N ASP A 127 -9.14 -24.21 -7.51
CA ASP A 127 -9.87 -24.93 -8.56
C ASP A 127 -8.94 -25.18 -9.75
N THR A 128 -8.22 -26.32 -9.73
CA THR A 128 -7.31 -26.76 -10.82
C THR A 128 -8.02 -26.99 -12.16
N SER A 129 -9.37 -26.98 -12.19
CA SER A 129 -10.18 -27.18 -13.40
C SER A 129 -10.27 -25.95 -14.31
N ALA A 130 -10.03 -24.75 -13.78
CA ALA A 130 -10.09 -23.50 -14.54
C ALA A 130 -8.77 -23.19 -15.30
N ASP A 131 -7.67 -23.79 -14.85
CA ASP A 131 -6.34 -23.56 -15.43
C ASP A 131 -6.12 -24.48 -16.65
N ILE A 132 -6.36 -23.96 -17.86
CA ILE A 132 -5.85 -24.57 -19.10
C ILE A 132 -4.33 -24.38 -19.12
N LEU A 133 -3.60 -25.26 -18.42
CA LEU A 133 -2.15 -25.23 -18.36
C LEU A 133 -1.54 -25.51 -19.74
N PRO A 134 -0.67 -24.63 -20.29
CA PRO A 134 0.24 -25.04 -21.34
C PRO A 134 1.24 -26.05 -20.75
N ALA A 135 1.52 -27.10 -21.52
CA ALA A 135 2.41 -28.22 -21.18
C ALA A 135 3.87 -27.78 -20.92
N SER A 136 4.14 -27.18 -19.77
CA SER A 136 5.47 -27.09 -19.15
C SER A 136 5.47 -27.92 -17.88
N ASP A 137 6.51 -28.74 -17.71
CA ASP A 137 6.77 -29.72 -16.62
C ASP A 137 6.91 -29.09 -15.20
N ASP A 138 6.14 -28.06 -14.87
CA ASP A 138 6.12 -27.49 -13.53
C ASP A 138 5.07 -28.24 -12.70
N GLU A 139 5.58 -28.96 -11.68
CA GLU A 139 4.90 -29.75 -10.65
C GLU A 139 3.38 -29.53 -10.57
N VAL A 140 2.60 -30.58 -10.81
CA VAL A 140 1.17 -30.60 -10.48
C VAL A 140 1.04 -30.24 -9.00
N ILE A 141 0.63 -29.01 -8.73
CA ILE A 141 0.49 -28.52 -7.36
C ILE A 141 -0.71 -29.25 -6.76
N ASP A 142 -0.45 -30.19 -5.85
CA ASP A 142 -1.49 -30.87 -5.10
C ASP A 142 -2.28 -29.85 -4.26
N GLN A 143 -3.61 -29.97 -4.27
CA GLN A 143 -4.53 -29.13 -3.50
C GLN A 143 -4.14 -29.04 -2.00
N ASP A 144 -3.63 -30.15 -1.45
CA ASP A 144 -3.15 -30.22 -0.06
C ASP A 144 -1.93 -29.34 0.19
N ALA A 145 -1.03 -29.22 -0.80
CA ALA A 145 0.15 -28.36 -0.70
C ALA A 145 -0.26 -26.88 -0.69
N TYR A 146 -1.26 -26.50 -1.48
CA TYR A 146 -1.84 -25.15 -1.46
C TYR A 146 -2.46 -24.83 -0.10
N ILE A 147 -3.32 -25.70 0.44
CA ILE A 147 -3.97 -25.49 1.74
C ILE A 147 -2.93 -25.31 2.85
N HIS A 148 -1.89 -26.16 2.86
CA HIS A 148 -0.81 -26.06 3.83
C HIS A 148 -0.03 -24.73 3.69
N ALA A 149 0.21 -24.27 2.47
CA ALA A 149 0.89 -22.99 2.21
C ALA A 149 0.05 -21.79 2.69
N VAL A 150 -1.26 -21.78 2.42
CA VAL A 150 -2.19 -20.73 2.87
C VAL A 150 -2.26 -20.71 4.40
N ALA A 151 -2.41 -21.86 5.05
CA ALA A 151 -2.44 -21.95 6.51
C ALA A 151 -1.14 -21.42 7.15
N ARG A 152 0.02 -21.77 6.57
CA ARG A 152 1.32 -21.26 7.02
C ARG A 152 1.41 -19.75 6.86
N LEU A 153 0.96 -19.22 5.73
CA LEU A 153 1.00 -17.80 5.42
C LEU A 153 0.07 -17.00 6.34
N GLN A 154 -1.14 -17.49 6.62
CA GLN A 154 -2.04 -16.93 7.62
C GLN A 154 -1.41 -16.94 9.02
N GLY A 155 -0.77 -18.06 9.43
CA GLY A 155 -0.07 -18.13 10.71
C GLY A 155 1.08 -17.12 10.85
N LEU A 156 1.85 -16.90 9.77
CA LEU A 156 2.91 -15.89 9.74
C LEU A 156 2.35 -14.47 9.79
N SER A 157 1.23 -14.21 9.10
CA SER A 157 0.56 -12.90 9.13
C SER A 157 0.04 -12.54 10.52
N ALA A 158 -0.59 -13.49 11.22
CA ALA A 158 -1.03 -13.32 12.60
C ALA A 158 0.15 -13.03 13.54
N ARG A 159 1.27 -13.76 13.38
CA ARG A 159 2.49 -13.48 14.15
C ARG A 159 3.03 -12.08 13.90
N ARG A 160 3.02 -11.60 12.65
CA ARG A 160 3.42 -10.22 12.33
C ARG A 160 2.52 -9.22 13.06
N LEU A 161 1.21 -9.38 12.98
CA LEU A 161 0.25 -8.47 13.63
C LEU A 161 0.48 -8.38 15.14
N THR A 162 0.71 -9.52 15.82
CA THR A 162 1.01 -9.50 17.26
C THR A 162 2.32 -8.76 17.59
N LEU A 163 3.33 -8.85 16.73
CA LEU A 163 4.59 -8.12 16.90
C LEU A 163 4.42 -6.62 16.65
N GLU A 164 3.64 -6.24 15.65
CA GLU A 164 3.32 -4.84 15.37
C GLU A 164 2.54 -4.21 16.51
N GLN A 165 1.56 -4.92 17.08
CA GLN A 165 0.83 -4.49 18.28
C GLN A 165 1.79 -4.27 19.45
N LYS A 166 2.68 -5.24 19.74
CA LYS A 166 3.71 -5.09 20.79
C LYS A 166 4.65 -3.91 20.53
N LEU A 167 5.03 -3.68 19.28
CA LEU A 167 5.87 -2.54 18.93
C LEU A 167 5.11 -1.23 19.20
N ASN A 168 3.85 -1.17 18.80
CA ASN A 168 3.02 0.02 19.01
C ASN A 168 2.81 0.29 20.50
N THR A 169 2.58 -0.73 21.33
CA THR A 169 2.50 -0.55 22.79
C THR A 169 3.81 -0.06 23.38
N TYR A 170 4.97 -0.55 22.93
CA TYR A 170 6.25 -0.01 23.39
C TYR A 170 6.49 1.43 22.93
N ARG A 171 6.06 1.79 21.70
CA ARG A 171 6.14 3.18 21.21
C ARG A 171 5.23 4.11 22.00
N THR A 172 4.02 3.68 22.36
CA THR A 172 3.12 4.50 23.19
C THR A 172 3.63 4.63 24.62
N LEU A 173 4.19 3.58 25.21
CA LEU A 173 4.84 3.67 26.52
C LEU A 173 6.05 4.61 26.47
N LEU A 174 6.85 4.54 25.40
CA LEU A 174 7.98 5.44 25.21
C LEU A 174 7.52 6.89 25.06
N SER A 175 6.44 7.17 24.33
CA SER A 175 5.90 8.52 24.21
C SER A 175 5.33 9.05 25.53
N LEU A 176 4.73 8.19 26.37
CA LEU A 176 4.31 8.53 27.73
C LEU A 176 5.49 8.78 28.69
N LEU A 177 6.64 8.16 28.42
CA LEU A 177 7.88 8.35 29.17
C LEU A 177 8.66 9.60 28.72
N GLU A 178 8.42 10.12 27.51
CA GLU A 178 9.14 11.28 26.99
C GLU A 178 9.04 12.54 27.90
N PRO A 179 7.87 12.88 28.49
CA PRO A 179 7.78 13.97 29.47
C PRO A 179 8.68 13.77 30.70
N TYR A 180 8.93 12.53 31.13
CA TYR A 180 9.79 12.21 32.28
C TYR A 180 11.28 12.35 31.97
N ARG A 181 11.67 12.48 30.71
CA ARG A 181 13.07 12.69 30.31
C ARG A 181 13.64 14.01 30.83
N LYS A 182 12.78 15.03 30.98
CA LYS A 182 13.10 16.32 31.58
C LYS A 182 12.05 16.72 32.62
N PRO A 183 12.06 16.08 33.79
CA PRO A 183 10.98 16.23 34.76
C PRO A 183 10.88 17.66 35.31
N LYS A 184 12.02 18.38 35.40
CA LYS A 184 12.06 19.78 35.86
C LYS A 184 11.40 20.76 34.89
N GLU A 185 11.43 20.48 33.59
CA GLU A 185 10.86 21.37 32.56
C GLU A 185 9.39 21.00 32.27
N ASN A 186 9.06 19.71 32.22
CA ASN A 186 7.76 19.23 31.74
C ASN A 186 6.75 18.88 32.84
N ILE A 187 7.22 18.38 33.99
CA ILE A 187 6.35 17.83 35.05
C ILE A 187 6.22 18.82 36.21
N GLN A 188 7.34 19.39 36.67
CA GLN A 188 7.37 20.35 37.79
C GLN A 188 6.46 21.59 37.64
N PRO A 189 6.32 22.25 36.48
CA PRO A 189 5.40 23.38 36.37
C PRO A 189 3.91 22.97 36.44
N ASN A 190 3.60 21.71 36.14
CA ASN A 190 2.24 21.17 36.17
C ASN A 190 1.86 20.55 37.52
N LEU A 191 2.76 20.57 38.51
CA LEU A 191 2.51 20.12 39.86
C LEU A 191 1.96 21.27 40.72
N VAL A 192 0.97 20.97 41.56
CA VAL A 192 0.42 21.90 42.57
C VAL A 192 1.42 22.03 43.72
N GLY A 193 2.51 22.76 43.50
CA GLY A 193 3.45 23.16 44.55
C GLY A 193 3.06 24.49 45.17
N ARG A 194 3.43 24.74 46.45
CA ARG A 194 3.14 25.98 47.18
C ARG A 194 3.50 27.26 46.42
N ASP A 195 4.60 27.22 45.66
CA ASP A 195 5.10 28.31 44.81
C ASP A 195 5.04 27.98 43.30
N GLY A 196 4.21 27.00 42.92
CA GLY A 196 4.09 26.54 41.53
C GLY A 196 3.23 27.47 40.65
N PRO A 197 3.53 27.60 39.34
CA PRO A 197 2.76 28.46 38.44
C PRO A 197 1.28 28.07 38.36
N LEU A 198 0.96 26.77 38.49
CA LEU A 198 -0.41 26.26 38.51
C LEU A 198 -1.26 26.78 39.68
N VAL A 199 -0.66 27.00 40.86
CA VAL A 199 -1.39 27.55 42.03
C VAL A 199 -1.82 28.98 41.77
N SER A 200 -1.01 29.76 41.07
CA SER A 200 -1.37 31.13 40.70
C SER A 200 -2.58 31.17 39.75
N GLU A 201 -2.66 30.25 38.81
CA GLU A 201 -3.80 30.12 37.89
C GLU A 201 -5.04 29.59 38.62
N LEU A 202 -4.90 28.61 39.52
CA LEU A 202 -5.99 28.12 40.37
C LEU A 202 -6.56 29.20 41.30
N MET A 203 -5.72 30.10 41.81
CA MET A 203 -6.20 31.23 42.62
C MET A 203 -6.98 32.25 41.78
N LYS A 204 -6.56 32.48 40.51
CA LYS A 204 -7.30 33.33 39.57
C LYS A 204 -8.65 32.69 39.21
N THR A 205 -8.70 31.39 38.94
CA THR A 205 -9.96 30.69 38.66
C THR A 205 -10.87 30.67 39.88
N ARG A 206 -10.35 30.47 41.09
CA ARG A 206 -11.13 30.58 42.35
C ARG A 206 -11.74 31.97 42.50
N THR A 207 -10.96 33.01 42.25
CA THR A 207 -11.42 34.40 42.36
C THR A 207 -12.49 34.71 41.30
N LEU A 208 -12.30 34.23 40.07
CA LEU A 208 -13.30 34.33 39.01
C LEU A 208 -14.58 33.57 39.37
N ALA A 209 -14.47 32.34 39.90
CA ALA A 209 -15.60 31.54 40.34
C ALA A 209 -16.40 32.26 41.43
N ILE A 210 -15.75 32.84 42.44
CA ILE A 210 -16.42 33.64 43.49
C ILE A 210 -17.14 34.86 42.90
N ARG A 211 -16.53 35.55 41.93
CA ARG A 211 -17.18 36.69 41.27
C ARG A 211 -18.34 36.27 40.38
N VAL A 212 -18.23 35.12 39.71
CA VAL A 212 -19.29 34.56 38.87
C VAL A 212 -20.45 34.10 39.73
N THR A 213 -20.21 33.38 40.84
CA THR A 213 -21.28 32.98 41.76
C THR A 213 -21.97 34.20 42.37
N GLY A 214 -21.21 35.20 42.83
CA GLY A 214 -21.79 36.45 43.33
C GLY A 214 -22.65 37.18 42.27
N ARG A 215 -22.17 37.27 41.04
CA ARG A 215 -22.90 37.94 39.93
C ARG A 215 -24.09 37.15 39.41
N VAL A 216 -24.07 35.81 39.52
CA VAL A 216 -25.20 34.92 39.20
C VAL A 216 -26.27 35.06 40.26
N VAL A 217 -25.91 35.09 41.55
CA VAL A 217 -26.83 35.36 42.66
C VAL A 217 -27.48 36.75 42.52
N GLU A 218 -26.71 37.77 42.14
CA GLU A 218 -27.24 39.13 41.88
C GLU A 218 -28.20 39.18 40.67
N LYS A 219 -27.98 38.37 39.63
CA LYS A 219 -28.78 38.42 38.39
C LYS A 219 -29.98 37.49 38.35
N PHE A 220 -29.94 36.37 39.06
CA PHE A 220 -30.97 35.34 38.98
C PHE A 220 -31.70 35.11 40.32
N GLY A 221 -31.38 35.87 41.37
CA GLY A 221 -31.83 35.55 42.72
C GLY A 221 -31.17 34.27 43.22
N GLU A 222 -31.50 33.87 44.45
CA GLU A 222 -31.00 32.64 45.08
C GLU A 222 -31.49 31.42 44.29
N VAL A 223 -30.76 31.07 43.23
CA VAL A 223 -30.89 29.76 42.60
C VAL A 223 -30.22 28.82 43.58
N GLU A 224 -31.03 28.03 44.28
CA GLU A 224 -30.58 26.87 45.07
C GLU A 224 -29.73 25.97 44.17
N VAL A 225 -28.43 26.24 44.15
CA VAL A 225 -27.44 25.24 43.75
C VAL A 225 -27.40 24.29 44.95
N PRO A 226 -27.73 23.00 44.77
CA PRO A 226 -27.76 22.08 45.89
C PRO A 226 -26.41 22.13 46.59
N GLU A 227 -26.45 22.49 47.87
CA GLU A 227 -25.30 22.53 48.75
C GLU A 227 -24.60 21.18 48.63
N ILE A 228 -23.36 21.19 48.13
CA ILE A 228 -22.45 20.07 48.34
C ILE A 228 -22.15 20.13 49.83
N ALA A 229 -22.94 19.35 50.57
CA ALA A 229 -22.83 19.15 52.00
C ALA A 229 -21.38 18.84 52.37
N GLN A 230 -20.93 19.57 53.39
CA GLN A 230 -19.66 19.34 54.05
C GLN A 230 -19.73 17.98 54.77
N HIS A 231 -18.71 17.16 54.56
CA HIS A 231 -18.24 16.09 55.43
C HIS A 231 -19.29 15.14 56.02
N GLU A 232 -19.73 14.19 55.20
CA GLU A 232 -19.87 12.81 55.68
C GLU A 232 -18.58 12.06 55.30
N ASP A 233 -18.05 11.28 56.24
CA ASP A 233 -16.95 10.35 56.02
C ASP A 233 -17.34 9.40 54.88
N MET A 234 -16.85 9.68 53.66
CA MET A 234 -16.88 8.72 52.57
C MET A 234 -15.86 7.63 52.90
N GLU A 235 -16.36 6.60 53.56
CA GLU A 235 -15.74 5.28 53.58
C GLU A 235 -15.42 4.92 52.12
N MET A 236 -14.12 4.88 51.81
CA MET A 236 -13.60 4.65 50.46
C MET A 236 -14.08 3.28 50.00
N ALA A 237 -15.10 3.27 49.13
CA ALA A 237 -15.55 2.08 48.42
C ALA A 237 -14.49 1.64 47.41
N GLU A 238 -13.43 0.97 47.90
CA GLU A 238 -12.34 0.37 47.12
C GLU A 238 -12.87 -0.63 46.05
N ASP A 239 -14.08 -1.16 46.24
CA ASP A 239 -14.70 -2.13 45.33
C ASP A 239 -15.13 -1.50 44.00
N ASN A 240 -15.43 -0.20 43.98
CA ASN A 240 -15.95 0.46 42.79
C ASN A 240 -14.85 0.91 41.82
N GLU A 241 -13.63 1.13 42.33
CA GLU A 241 -12.45 1.47 41.50
C GLU A 241 -11.92 0.24 40.76
N LYS A 242 -11.92 -0.93 41.41
CA LYS A 242 -11.55 -2.21 40.76
C LYS A 242 -12.55 -2.58 39.67
N ALA A 243 -13.84 -2.43 39.92
CA ALA A 243 -14.88 -2.69 38.92
C ALA A 243 -14.75 -1.75 37.70
N LYS A 244 -14.42 -0.48 37.91
CA LYS A 244 -14.13 0.47 36.82
C LYS A 244 -12.85 0.11 36.07
N LEU A 245 -11.80 -0.30 36.76
CA LEU A 245 -10.56 -0.76 36.14
C LEU A 245 -10.77 -2.02 35.31
N GLU A 246 -11.54 -2.99 35.79
CA GLU A 246 -11.91 -4.19 35.03
C GLU A 246 -12.77 -3.85 33.81
N GLN A 247 -13.73 -2.92 33.95
CA GLN A 247 -14.55 -2.45 32.83
C GLN A 247 -13.71 -1.74 31.76
N ILE A 248 -12.71 -0.95 32.17
CA ILE A 248 -11.78 -0.30 31.25
C ILE A 248 -10.90 -1.38 30.59
N MET A 249 -10.32 -2.31 31.35
CA MET A 249 -9.49 -3.39 30.81
C MET A 249 -10.24 -4.33 29.86
N ALA A 250 -11.54 -4.54 30.06
CA ALA A 250 -12.39 -5.32 29.15
C ALA A 250 -12.72 -4.59 27.84
N SER A 251 -12.50 -3.27 27.79
CA SER A 251 -12.74 -2.43 26.61
C SER A 251 -11.51 -2.23 25.71
N TRP A 252 -10.38 -2.87 26.04
CA TRP A 252 -9.12 -2.87 25.28
C TRP A 252 -8.83 -4.23 24.64
#